data_AF-A0A256YUE9-F1
#
_entry.id   AF-A0A256YUE9-F1
#
_cell.length_a   1.000
_cell.length_b   1.000
_cell.length_c   1.000
_cell.angle_alpha   90.00
_cell.angle_beta   90.00
_cell.angle_gamma   90.00
#
_symmetry.space_group_name_H-M   'P 1'
#
loop_
_entity.id
_entity.type
_entity.pdbx_description
1 polymer ?
#
loop_
_entity_poly.entity_id
_entity_poly.type
_entity_poly.pdbx_seq_one_letter_code
_entity_poly.pdbx_strand_id
1 'polypeptide(L)'
;MEYVMSNAACIIIGFALLAVLLAFKKPIWLVLLVSSIVMGLIGLGAKGVLNVLTLTITDSVTVDLLIITFLIATLIGVYRSSGFLNRLGDELVKLIKRPKLIVTLVPAVLGLLPVAGGALMSAPIVDVVGRHIGL
;
A
#
# COMPACT_ATOMS: atom_id res chain seq x y z
N MET A 1 -22.31 -20.60 21.59
CA MET A 1 -21.82 -19.25 21.94
C MET A 1 -20.32 -19.23 22.26
N GLU A 2 -19.74 -20.28 22.84
CA GLU A 2 -18.30 -20.35 23.18
C GLU A 2 -17.35 -20.19 21.97
N TYR A 3 -17.69 -20.76 20.82
CA TYR A 3 -16.89 -20.63 19.59
C TYR A 3 -16.85 -19.20 19.01
N VAL A 4 -17.89 -18.40 19.22
CA VAL A 4 -17.95 -17.02 18.70
C VAL A 4 -17.11 -16.07 19.56
N MET A 5 -17.07 -16.30 20.87
CA MET A 5 -16.23 -15.53 21.81
C MET A 5 -14.73 -15.74 21.57
N SER A 6 -14.32 -16.94 21.17
CA SER A 6 -12.92 -17.24 20.79
C SER A 6 -12.47 -16.47 19.54
N ASN A 7 -13.33 -16.38 18.52
CA ASN A 7 -13.00 -15.69 17.26
C ASN A 7 -12.91 -14.16 17.44
N ALA A 8 -13.79 -13.58 18.26
CA ALA A 8 -13.73 -12.15 18.56
C ALA A 8 -12.45 -11.78 19.31
N ALA A 9 -12.05 -12.60 20.31
CA ALA A 9 -10.80 -12.40 21.04
C ALA A 9 -9.57 -12.46 20.11
N CYS A 10 -9.55 -13.40 19.17
CA CYS A 10 -8.48 -13.51 18.18
C CYS A 10 -8.32 -12.24 17.33
N ILE A 11 -9.43 -11.68 16.83
CA ILE A 11 -9.42 -10.44 16.04
C ILE A 11 -8.90 -9.28 16.91
N ILE A 12 -9.41 -9.13 18.14
CA ILE A 12 -8.99 -8.05 19.05
C ILE A 12 -7.49 -8.15 19.35
N ILE A 13 -6.99 -9.36 19.65
CA ILE A 13 -5.56 -9.59 19.92
C ILE A 13 -4.71 -9.30 18.68
N GLY A 14 -5.14 -9.76 17.49
CA GLY A 14 -4.43 -9.53 16.23
C GLY A 14 -4.32 -8.04 15.88
N PHE A 15 -5.43 -7.30 15.98
CA PHE A 15 -5.44 -5.86 15.72
C PHE A 15 -4.71 -5.06 16.80
N ALA A 16 -4.81 -5.45 18.08
CA ALA A 16 -4.03 -4.82 19.15
C ALA A 16 -2.52 -5.01 18.91
N LEU A 17 -2.10 -6.22 18.52
CA LEU A 17 -0.70 -6.51 18.19
C LEU A 17 -0.23 -5.69 16.98
N LEU A 18 -1.06 -5.57 15.94
CA LEU A 18 -0.78 -4.73 14.77
C LEU A 18 -0.57 -3.27 15.19
N ALA A 19 -1.48 -2.71 15.99
CA ALA A 19 -1.39 -1.34 16.49
C ALA A 19 -0.14 -1.11 17.34
N VAL A 20 0.20 -2.04 18.23
CA VAL A 20 1.40 -1.96 19.07
C VAL A 20 2.65 -2.00 18.19
N LEU A 21 2.80 -2.97 17.29
CA LEU A 21 3.98 -3.07 16.42
C LEU A 21 4.14 -1.84 15.50
N LEU A 22 3.04 -1.25 15.05
CA LEU A 22 3.05 -0.02 14.27
C LEU A 22 3.48 1.19 15.12
N ALA A 23 3.05 1.26 16.38
CA ALA A 23 3.50 2.28 17.34
C ALA A 23 5.01 2.21 17.61
N PHE A 24 5.59 1.00 17.56
CA PHE A 24 7.04 0.78 17.67
C PHE A 24 7.83 1.13 16.38
N LYS A 25 7.19 1.73 15.36
CA LYS A 25 7.81 2.13 14.08
C LYS A 25 8.57 1.01 13.37
N LYS A 26 8.14 -0.25 13.55
CA LYS A 26 8.69 -1.40 12.82
C LYS A 26 8.28 -1.33 11.34
N PRO A 27 9.07 -1.94 10.43
CA PRO A 27 8.74 -1.89 9.01
C PRO A 27 7.39 -2.57 8.74
N ILE A 28 6.54 -1.91 7.94
CA ILE A 28 5.13 -2.28 7.73
C ILE A 28 4.97 -3.74 7.29
N TRP A 29 5.85 -4.23 6.40
CA TRP A 29 5.81 -5.62 5.93
C TRP A 29 5.93 -6.64 7.08
N LEU A 30 6.77 -6.34 8.07
CA LEU A 30 7.01 -7.22 9.21
C LEU A 30 5.84 -7.15 10.19
N VAL A 31 5.32 -5.94 10.43
CA VAL A 31 4.13 -5.73 11.26
C VAL A 31 2.95 -6.56 10.74
N LEU A 32 2.66 -6.44 9.44
CA LEU A 32 1.56 -7.15 8.80
C LEU A 32 1.75 -8.68 8.83
N LEU A 33 2.97 -9.18 8.58
CA LEU A 33 3.23 -10.61 8.63
C LEU A 33 3.06 -11.18 10.03
N VAL A 34 3.67 -10.55 11.04
CA VAL A 34 3.61 -11.05 12.42
C VAL A 34 2.19 -11.01 12.95
N SER A 35 1.45 -9.91 12.76
CA SER A 35 0.06 -9.82 13.21
C SER A 35 -0.84 -10.86 12.53
N SER A 36 -0.66 -11.08 11.23
CA SER A 36 -1.46 -12.05 10.46
C SER A 36 -1.14 -13.49 10.85
N ILE A 37 0.13 -13.82 11.09
CA ILE A 37 0.54 -15.16 11.55
C ILE A 37 0.01 -15.43 12.95
N VAL A 38 0.15 -14.50 13.89
CA VAL A 38 -0.36 -14.67 15.26
C VAL A 38 -1.87 -14.82 15.27
N MET A 39 -2.57 -13.97 14.52
CA MET A 39 -4.03 -14.05 14.37
C MET A 39 -4.46 -15.37 13.72
N GLY A 40 -3.80 -15.80 12.65
CA GLY A 40 -4.07 -17.07 12.01
C GLY A 40 -3.81 -18.27 12.93
N LEU A 41 -2.71 -18.25 13.70
CA LEU A 41 -2.35 -19.33 14.61
C LEU A 41 -3.37 -19.51 15.74
N ILE A 42 -3.86 -18.39 16.30
CA ILE A 42 -4.87 -18.40 17.37
C ILE A 42 -6.25 -18.77 16.82
N GLY A 43 -6.63 -18.27 15.64
CA GLY A 43 -7.98 -18.47 15.08
C GLY A 43 -8.19 -19.81 14.35
N LEU A 44 -7.17 -20.29 13.62
CA LEU A 44 -7.28 -21.43 12.69
C LEU A 44 -6.32 -22.57 13.05
N GLY A 45 -5.36 -22.35 13.97
CA GLY A 45 -4.29 -23.30 14.29
C GLY A 45 -3.23 -23.42 13.18
N ALA A 46 -2.13 -24.11 13.48
CA ALA A 46 -0.98 -24.23 12.57
C ALA A 46 -1.33 -24.86 11.20
N LYS A 47 -2.20 -25.87 11.18
CA LYS A 47 -2.66 -26.51 9.94
C LYS A 47 -3.53 -25.59 9.09
N GLY A 48 -4.40 -24.80 9.73
CA GLY A 48 -5.26 -23.84 9.04
C GLY A 48 -4.45 -22.69 8.43
N VAL A 49 -3.44 -22.19 9.15
CA VAL A 49 -2.49 -21.18 8.63
C VAL A 49 -1.77 -21.70 7.40
N LEU A 50 -1.24 -22.93 7.43
CA LEU A 50 -0.57 -23.52 6.26
C LEU A 50 -1.51 -23.61 5.05
N ASN A 51 -2.75 -24.06 5.26
CA ASN A 51 -3.73 -24.18 4.19
C ASN A 51 -4.10 -22.82 3.58
N VAL A 52 -4.32 -21.80 4.42
CA VAL A 52 -4.61 -20.43 3.96
C VAL A 52 -3.41 -19.87 3.20
N LEU A 53 -2.18 -20.05 3.70
CA LEU A 53 -0.97 -19.62 3.00
C LEU A 53 -0.87 -20.25 1.61
N THR A 54 -1.05 -21.56 1.48
CA THR A 54 -1.00 -22.24 0.18
C THR A 54 -2.11 -21.78 -0.76
N LEU A 55 -3.30 -21.52 -0.22
CA LEU A 55 -4.44 -21.05 -1.00
C LEU A 55 -4.20 -19.63 -1.50
N THR A 56 -3.69 -18.73 -0.65
CA THR A 56 -3.37 -17.35 -1.03
C THR A 56 -2.21 -17.27 -2.03
N ILE A 57 -1.18 -18.10 -1.90
CA ILE A 57 -0.03 -18.08 -2.83
C ILE A 57 -0.41 -18.62 -4.22
N THR A 58 -1.31 -19.61 -4.29
CA THR A 58 -1.72 -20.26 -5.54
C THR A 58 -2.92 -19.60 -6.20
N ASP A 59 -3.58 -18.68 -5.49
CA ASP A 59 -4.74 -17.96 -6.00
C ASP A 59 -4.35 -17.05 -7.17
N SER A 60 -5.00 -17.26 -8.32
CA SER A 60 -4.68 -16.54 -9.56
C SER A 60 -4.83 -15.02 -9.40
N VAL A 61 -5.84 -14.56 -8.64
CA VAL A 61 -6.05 -13.12 -8.41
C VAL A 61 -4.87 -12.52 -7.64
N THR A 62 -4.41 -13.23 -6.61
CA THR A 62 -3.26 -12.81 -5.80
C THR A 62 -1.98 -12.73 -6.64
N VAL A 63 -1.74 -13.73 -7.50
CA VAL A 63 -0.59 -13.75 -8.41
C VAL A 63 -0.66 -12.63 -9.44
N ASP A 64 -1.82 -12.42 -10.06
CA ASP A 64 -2.04 -11.36 -11.04
C ASP A 64 -1.80 -9.98 -10.43
N LEU A 65 -2.33 -9.72 -9.23
CA LEU A 65 -2.11 -8.47 -8.51
C LEU A 65 -0.63 -8.22 -8.20
N LEU A 66 0.11 -9.26 -7.80
CA LEU A 66 1.54 -9.17 -7.52
C LEU A 66 2.31 -8.81 -8.79
N ILE A 67 2.06 -9.54 -9.89
CA ILE A 67 2.71 -9.31 -11.18
C ILE A 67 2.40 -7.91 -11.71
N ILE A 68 1.13 -7.50 -11.72
CA ILE A 68 0.71 -6.16 -12.18
C ILE A 68 1.39 -5.08 -11.35
N THR A 69 1.39 -5.21 -10.01
CA THR A 69 2.02 -4.24 -9.12
C THR A 69 3.53 -4.15 -9.34
N PHE A 70 4.19 -5.29 -9.55
CA PHE A 70 5.62 -5.34 -9.87
C PHE A 70 5.95 -4.68 -11.21
N LEU A 71 5.14 -4.93 -12.25
CA LEU A 71 5.29 -4.29 -13.56
C LEU A 71 5.12 -2.78 -13.46
N ILE A 72 4.13 -2.31 -12.71
CA ILE A 72 3.89 -0.88 -12.50
C ILE A 72 5.06 -0.25 -11.75
N ALA A 73 5.55 -0.88 -10.67
CA ALA A 73 6.73 -0.39 -9.95
C ALA A 73 7.96 -0.30 -10.86
N THR A 74 8.15 -1.28 -11.75
CA THR A 74 9.23 -1.28 -12.74
C THR A 74 9.06 -0.15 -13.75
N LEU A 75 7.86 0.04 -14.29
CA LEU A 75 7.53 1.13 -15.21
C LEU A 75 7.80 2.51 -14.58
N ILE A 76 7.43 2.69 -13.32
CA ILE A 76 7.72 3.91 -12.55
C ILE A 76 9.23 4.13 -12.47
N GLY A 77 10.00 3.08 -12.18
CA GLY A 77 11.46 3.14 -12.14
C GLY A 77 12.06 3.64 -13.44
N VAL A 78 11.56 3.15 -14.59
CA VAL A 78 11.99 3.58 -15.93
C VAL A 78 11.60 5.03 -16.21
N TYR A 79 10.38 5.44 -15.85
CA TYR A 79 9.92 6.83 -16.04
C TYR A 79 10.67 7.83 -15.16
N ARG A 80 11.19 7.37 -14.02
CA ARG A 80 11.98 8.18 -13.10
C ARG A 80 13.39 8.37 -13.66
N SER A 81 14.00 7.31 -14.19
CA SER A 81 15.34 7.38 -14.77
C SER A 81 15.38 8.15 -16.10
N SER A 82 14.30 8.13 -16.88
CA SER A 82 14.17 8.92 -18.11
C SER A 82 13.91 10.42 -17.88
N GLY A 83 13.65 10.83 -16.64
CA GLY A 83 13.28 12.20 -16.29
C GLY A 83 11.85 12.59 -16.71
N PHE A 84 11.07 11.66 -17.25
CA PHE A 84 9.70 11.93 -17.72
C PHE A 84 8.77 12.34 -16.57
N LEU A 85 8.88 11.67 -15.42
CA LEU A 85 8.10 12.00 -14.21
C LEU A 85 8.34 13.44 -13.72
N ASN A 86 9.57 13.96 -13.84
CA ASN A 86 9.89 15.33 -13.48
C ASN A 86 9.27 16.33 -14.46
N ARG A 87 9.42 16.09 -15.77
CA ARG A 87 8.81 16.92 -16.81
C ARG A 87 7.30 16.98 -16.69
N LEU A 88 6.67 15.84 -16.40
CA LEU A 88 5.22 15.78 -16.19
C LEU A 88 4.78 16.66 -15.01
N GLY A 89 5.50 16.57 -13.88
CA GLY A 89 5.25 17.45 -12.73
C GLY A 89 5.40 18.93 -13.07
N ASP A 90 6.49 19.29 -13.76
CA ASP A 90 6.77 20.68 -14.18
C ASP A 90 5.68 21.24 -15.08
N GLU A 91 5.22 20.47 -16.06
CA GLU A 91 4.16 20.90 -16.98
C GLU A 91 2.80 20.98 -16.30
N LEU A 92 2.50 20.10 -15.34
CA LEU A 92 1.29 20.19 -14.51
C LEU A 92 1.29 21.47 -13.66
N VAL A 93 2.45 21.86 -13.13
CA VAL A 93 2.59 23.12 -12.37
C VAL A 93 2.38 24.34 -13.26
N LYS A 94 2.94 24.34 -14.48
CA LYS A 94 2.75 25.43 -15.45
C LYS A 94 1.32 25.54 -15.95
N LEU A 95 0.64 24.41 -16.17
CA LEU A 95 -0.73 24.37 -16.68
C LEU A 95 -1.72 24.95 -15.66
N ILE A 96 -1.56 24.60 -14.39
CA ILE A 96 -2.47 25.01 -13.31
C ILE A 96 -1.80 26.14 -12.52
N LYS A 97 -2.00 27.39 -12.94
CA LYS A 97 -1.36 28.58 -12.35
C LYS A 97 -1.63 28.83 -10.86
N ARG A 98 -2.43 28.01 -10.17
CA ARG A 98 -2.79 28.15 -8.76
C ARG A 98 -2.13 27.04 -7.92
N PRO A 99 -1.09 27.35 -7.12
CA PRO A 99 -0.33 26.34 -6.38
C PRO A 99 -1.19 25.52 -5.41
N LYS A 100 -2.13 26.16 -4.70
CA LYS A 100 -3.06 25.46 -3.78
C LYS A 100 -3.91 24.39 -4.46
N LEU A 101 -4.29 24.60 -5.73
CA LEU A 101 -5.12 23.64 -6.46
C LEU A 101 -4.29 22.44 -6.92
N ILE A 102 -3.04 22.62 -7.29
CA ILE A 102 -2.20 21.52 -7.81
C ILE A 102 -1.93 20.49 -6.71
N VAL A 103 -1.59 20.95 -5.50
CA VAL A 103 -1.27 20.09 -4.34
C VAL A 103 -2.43 19.20 -3.94
N THR A 104 -3.67 19.67 -4.16
CA THR A 104 -4.85 18.88 -3.85
C THR A 104 -5.31 18.05 -5.03
N LEU A 105 -5.31 18.61 -6.23
CA LEU A 105 -5.93 18.00 -7.42
C LEU A 105 -5.07 16.85 -7.97
N VAL A 106 -3.75 17.02 -8.03
CA VAL A 106 -2.84 16.01 -8.59
C VAL A 106 -2.89 14.70 -7.79
N PRO A 107 -2.66 14.68 -6.46
CA PRO A 107 -2.82 13.46 -5.68
C PRO A 107 -4.26 12.95 -5.63
N ALA A 108 -5.29 13.82 -5.68
CA ALA A 108 -6.67 13.35 -5.72
C ALA A 108 -6.99 12.58 -7.01
N VAL A 109 -6.61 13.10 -8.17
CA VAL A 109 -6.82 12.42 -9.47
C VAL A 109 -6.01 11.13 -9.54
N LEU A 110 -4.74 11.17 -9.12
CA LEU A 110 -3.89 9.97 -9.10
C LEU A 110 -4.36 8.93 -8.08
N GLY A 111 -4.93 9.36 -6.95
CA GLY A 111 -5.51 8.49 -5.92
C GLY A 111 -6.83 7.85 -6.33
N LEU A 112 -7.55 8.43 -7.29
CA LEU A 112 -8.76 7.85 -7.89
C LEU A 112 -8.45 6.78 -8.94
N LEU A 113 -7.19 6.60 -9.34
CA LEU A 113 -6.81 5.54 -10.26
C LEU A 113 -6.95 4.17 -9.54
N PRO A 114 -7.72 3.22 -10.09
CA PRO A 114 -7.97 1.91 -9.47
C PRO A 114 -6.77 0.98 -9.71
N VAL A 115 -5.63 1.35 -9.11
CA VAL A 115 -4.36 0.67 -9.33
C VAL A 115 -3.62 0.59 -8.01
N ALA A 116 -3.07 -0.57 -7.67
CA ALA A 116 -2.23 -0.77 -6.47
C ALA A 116 -1.02 0.21 -6.41
N GLY A 117 -0.70 0.85 -7.54
CA GLY A 117 0.33 1.87 -7.69
C GLY A 117 -0.12 3.32 -7.48
N GLY A 118 -1.35 3.61 -7.06
CA GLY A 118 -1.81 5.00 -6.85
C GLY A 118 -0.88 5.81 -5.93
N ALA A 119 -0.45 5.23 -4.80
CA ALA A 119 0.54 5.83 -3.91
C ALA A 119 1.97 5.81 -4.51
N LEU A 120 2.34 4.74 -5.22
CA LEU A 120 3.67 4.61 -5.86
C LEU A 120 3.89 5.61 -7.00
N MET A 121 2.83 5.95 -7.76
CA MET A 121 2.83 6.94 -8.84
C MET A 121 2.64 8.37 -8.31
N SER A 122 1.76 8.56 -7.32
CA SER A 122 1.48 9.90 -6.79
C SER A 122 2.64 10.45 -5.97
N ALA A 123 3.32 9.65 -5.15
CA ALA A 123 4.44 10.10 -4.32
C ALA A 123 5.52 10.88 -5.11
N PRO A 124 6.11 10.35 -6.20
CA PRO A 124 7.15 11.08 -6.94
C PRO A 124 6.63 12.33 -7.66
N ILE A 125 5.38 12.33 -8.15
CA ILE A 125 4.79 13.50 -8.82
C ILE A 125 4.48 14.59 -7.80
N VAL A 126 3.91 14.22 -6.65
CA VAL A 126 3.63 15.14 -5.54
C VAL A 126 4.93 15.73 -4.98
N ASP A 127 6.02 14.96 -4.89
CA ASP A 127 7.34 15.47 -4.47
C ASP A 127 7.90 16.52 -5.47
N VAL A 128 7.67 16.34 -6.78
CA VAL A 128 8.07 17.32 -7.80
C VAL A 128 7.23 18.59 -7.67
N VAL A 129 5.91 18.44 -7.59
CA VAL A 129 4.96 19.56 -7.41
C VAL A 129 5.24 20.32 -6.11
N GLY A 130 5.44 19.62 -4.99
CA GLY A 130 5.69 20.18 -3.65
C GLY A 130 6.95 21.04 -3.62
N ARG A 131 8.05 20.54 -4.22
CA ARG A 131 9.30 21.32 -4.32
C ARG A 131 9.12 22.64 -5.09
N HIS A 132 8.30 22.67 -6.15
CA HIS A 132 8.06 23.90 -6.93
C HIS A 132 7.30 24.99 -6.18
N ILE A 133 6.56 24.62 -5.14
CA ILE A 133 5.71 25.54 -4.36
C ILE A 133 6.23 25.75 -2.93
N GLY A 134 7.39 25.17 -2.59
CA GLY A 134 8.05 25.32 -1.30
C GLY A 134 7.48 24.45 -0.17
N LEU A 135 6.89 23.29 -0.50
CA LEU A 135 6.43 22.25 0.44
C LEU A 135 7.35 21.03 0.42
#